data_AF-A0A4Y2M7Q6-F1
#
_entry.id   AF-A0A4Y2M7Q6-F1
#
_cell.length_a   1.000
_cell.length_b   1.000
_cell.length_c   1.000
_cell.angle_alpha   90.00
_cell.angle_beta   90.00
_cell.angle_gamma   90.00
#
_symmetry.space_group_name_H-M   'P 1'
#
loop_
_entity.id
_entity.type
_entity.pdbx_description
1 polymer ?
#
loop_
_entity_poly.entity_id
_entity_poly.type
_entity_poly.pdbx_seq_one_letter_code
_entity_poly.pdbx_strand_id
1 'polypeptide(L)'
;MNVQYMSKEKFACSEKIASGIVDNCAQEKMLEAINEEKRLAQIRGDVDADGFHCITVIVDGGWCKRRYGHGYNASSEVSVIIGMLTQKSLFIGVRNKVCLICLSISKGRTKERKHACWKNWNGPSTAMESDAIVEGLLYLESTHGIRCTRMIGVGDSNTIIKCKERVSYGGRILKVECANHAVRRYGRALQKIQVNAARFKGVEGIRGRKILKQRMMRLIKGARNVIKVNSVKNHNEPQKKVVLNLIEGLRNVPNHVFGEHNKCKETCKRKKLEPDEIVHPLMRSSGLLHATDSEIGRILVACSNTLIWNATNNPAKNYMSQVCKVSGGKRIDFSKSSGFNHRSTIAVLAFQSPAQQWNNVSTLAIKYGLANEGNALKQYEEEHCIQVQSCGLFVHPNKPFLCSSPDGLIGDDGVLEIKCPYSGRFSTNLAEFITNGKYKFGLKISNKGEIYLPESHKFYYQIQGQLFISNRKWCDLYVWCEKDTFLLRIYRNEQFWTNLLPKLENFYMQCVLPEIIDGRSPRNLPIREPLLVKKKYEKEEEIDGK
;
A
#
# COMPACT_ATOMS: atom_id res chain seq x y z
N MET A 1 5.21 5.97 -41.40
CA MET A 1 5.08 7.30 -40.74
C MET A 1 5.63 7.18 -39.32
N ASN A 2 6.45 8.14 -38.88
CA ASN A 2 7.04 8.18 -37.54
C ASN A 2 5.97 7.95 -36.47
N VAL A 3 5.98 6.76 -35.87
CA VAL A 3 5.17 6.46 -34.68
C VAL A 3 5.65 7.42 -33.59
N GLN A 4 4.86 8.44 -33.27
CA GLN A 4 5.15 9.31 -32.14
C GLN A 4 4.86 8.54 -30.85
N TYR A 5 5.83 7.77 -30.42
CA TYR A 5 5.93 7.35 -29.03
C TYR A 5 6.88 8.33 -28.31
N MET A 6 6.70 8.47 -27.01
CA MET A 6 7.62 9.28 -26.21
C MET A 6 8.97 8.57 -26.18
N SER A 7 9.98 9.10 -26.90
CA SER A 7 11.35 8.59 -26.81
C SER A 7 11.83 8.64 -25.37
N LYS A 8 12.81 7.80 -25.01
CA LYS A 8 13.35 7.75 -23.65
C LYS A 8 13.88 9.11 -23.19
N GLU A 9 14.46 9.88 -24.09
CA GLU A 9 15.00 11.21 -23.85
C GLU A 9 13.88 12.23 -23.63
N LYS A 10 12.83 12.20 -24.47
CA LYS A 10 11.67 13.08 -24.33
C LYS A 10 10.88 12.76 -23.06
N PHE A 11 10.75 11.47 -22.71
CA PHE A 11 10.16 11.00 -21.45
C PHE A 11 10.96 11.53 -20.25
N ALA A 12 12.28 11.37 -20.27
CA ALA A 12 13.14 11.86 -19.19
C ALA A 12 13.11 13.39 -19.05
N CYS A 13 12.92 14.13 -20.15
CA CYS A 13 12.75 15.58 -20.13
C CYS A 13 11.40 15.98 -19.51
N SER A 14 10.30 15.38 -19.96
CA SER A 14 8.95 15.61 -19.41
C SER A 14 8.85 15.20 -17.94
N GLU A 15 9.50 14.10 -17.54
CA GLU A 15 9.57 13.65 -16.13
C GLU A 15 10.28 14.69 -15.25
N LYS A 16 11.33 15.35 -15.75
CA LYS A 16 11.99 16.43 -15.00
C LYS A 16 11.11 17.66 -14.79
N ILE A 17 10.36 18.07 -15.81
CA ILE A 17 9.43 19.20 -15.71
C ILE A 17 8.31 18.86 -14.72
N ALA A 18 7.72 17.66 -14.86
CA ALA A 18 6.71 17.16 -13.94
C ALA A 18 7.25 17.04 -12.50
N SER A 19 8.54 16.73 -12.32
CA SER A 19 9.17 16.65 -10.99
C SER A 19 9.05 17.93 -10.21
N GLY A 20 9.38 19.08 -10.81
CA GLY A 20 9.28 20.36 -10.10
C GLY A 20 7.85 20.66 -9.63
N ILE A 21 6.85 20.39 -10.47
CA ILE A 21 5.43 20.59 -10.14
C ILE A 21 5.00 19.65 -9.00
N VAL A 22 5.40 18.38 -9.09
CA VAL A 22 5.08 17.36 -8.07
C VAL A 22 5.75 17.68 -6.73
N ASP A 23 7.02 18.09 -6.76
CA ASP A 23 7.78 18.48 -5.57
C ASP A 23 7.14 19.69 -4.88
N ASN A 24 6.79 20.74 -5.63
CA ASN A 24 6.09 21.90 -5.09
C ASN A 24 4.73 21.54 -4.50
N CYS A 25 3.92 20.76 -5.22
CA CYS A 25 2.59 20.34 -4.75
C CYS A 25 2.68 19.49 -3.47
N ALA A 26 3.67 18.59 -3.38
CA ALA A 26 3.86 17.78 -2.17
C ALA A 26 4.32 18.64 -0.99
N GLN A 27 5.20 19.61 -1.21
CA GLN A 27 5.61 20.58 -0.19
C GLN A 27 4.42 21.39 0.33
N GLU A 28 3.59 21.93 -0.55
CA GLU A 28 2.36 22.64 -0.19
C GLU A 28 1.42 21.75 0.64
N LYS A 29 1.20 20.50 0.21
CA LYS A 29 0.33 19.57 0.93
C LYS A 29 0.88 19.16 2.30
N MET A 30 2.20 19.02 2.44
CA MET A 30 2.83 18.78 3.74
C MET A 30 2.74 20.04 4.63
N LEU A 31 2.88 21.24 4.06
CA LEU A 31 2.73 22.50 4.79
C LEU A 31 1.30 22.69 5.31
N GLU A 32 0.29 22.40 4.49
CA GLU A 32 -1.12 22.36 4.91
C GLU A 32 -1.31 21.39 6.09
N ALA A 33 -0.71 20.20 6.03
CA ALA A 33 -0.78 19.20 7.09
C ALA A 33 -0.08 19.65 8.39
N ILE A 34 1.08 20.30 8.28
CA ILE A 34 1.82 20.89 9.41
C ILE A 34 0.96 21.95 10.09
N ASN A 35 0.39 22.88 9.33
CA ASN A 35 -0.44 23.95 9.87
C ASN A 35 -1.69 23.40 10.57
N GLU A 36 -2.30 22.34 10.02
CA GLU A 36 -3.46 21.70 10.65
C GLU A 36 -3.09 20.99 11.96
N GLU A 37 -1.99 20.23 12.03
CA GLU A 37 -1.50 19.65 13.30
C GLU A 37 -1.20 20.73 14.34
N LYS A 38 -0.55 21.83 13.92
CA LYS A 38 -0.24 22.97 14.80
C LYS A 38 -1.51 23.61 15.36
N ARG A 39 -2.52 23.82 14.51
CA ARG A 39 -3.83 24.35 14.90
C ARG A 39 -4.54 23.42 15.90
N LEU A 40 -4.50 22.10 15.66
CA LEU A 40 -5.10 21.12 16.57
C LEU A 40 -4.38 21.09 17.92
N ALA A 41 -3.06 21.21 17.95
CA ALA A 41 -2.30 21.34 19.19
C ALA A 41 -2.70 22.60 19.98
N GLN A 42 -2.83 23.74 19.30
CA GLN A 42 -3.29 24.99 19.91
C GLN A 42 -4.67 24.85 20.56
N ILE A 43 -5.65 24.26 19.84
CA ILE A 43 -7.02 24.06 20.34
C ILE A 43 -7.04 23.19 21.59
N ARG A 44 -6.12 22.24 21.68
CA ARG A 44 -6.00 21.31 22.81
C ARG A 44 -5.21 21.90 23.98
N GLY A 45 -4.61 23.09 23.82
CA GLY A 45 -3.68 23.66 24.78
C GLY A 45 -2.37 22.88 24.91
N ASP A 46 -2.03 22.07 23.90
CA ASP A 46 -0.78 21.29 23.85
C ASP A 46 0.38 22.22 23.41
N VAL A 47 0.65 23.25 24.20
CA VAL A 47 1.72 24.24 23.99
C VAL A 47 2.63 24.23 25.21
N ASP A 48 3.94 24.18 25.02
CA ASP A 48 4.88 24.19 26.13
C ASP A 48 5.19 25.61 26.65
N ALA A 49 5.95 25.68 27.74
CA ALA A 49 6.32 26.94 28.39
C ALA A 49 7.09 27.91 27.46
N ASP A 50 7.75 27.39 26.42
CA ASP A 50 8.50 28.19 25.46
C ASP A 50 7.63 28.64 24.27
N GLY A 51 6.34 28.31 24.28
CA GLY A 51 5.38 28.63 23.22
C GLY A 51 5.38 27.66 22.04
N PHE A 52 6.07 26.52 22.13
CA PHE A 52 6.11 25.53 21.05
C PHE A 52 4.92 24.58 21.10
N HIS A 53 4.33 24.30 19.93
CA HIS A 53 3.24 23.34 19.79
C HIS A 53 3.74 21.91 19.92
N CYS A 54 3.23 21.18 20.91
CA CYS A 54 3.63 19.82 21.22
C CYS A 54 2.74 18.79 20.51
N ILE A 55 3.28 18.07 19.54
CA ILE A 55 2.50 17.09 18.76
C ILE A 55 2.97 15.65 18.96
N THR A 56 2.08 14.71 18.64
CA THR A 56 2.40 13.28 18.53
C THR A 56 2.61 12.94 17.06
N VAL A 57 3.71 12.26 16.74
CA VAL A 57 4.05 11.87 15.38
C VAL A 57 4.23 10.37 15.23
N ILE A 58 3.98 9.89 14.02
CA ILE A 58 4.27 8.54 13.57
C ILE A 58 5.48 8.59 12.64
N VAL A 59 6.49 7.77 12.91
CA VAL A 59 7.72 7.73 12.12
C VAL A 59 8.03 6.31 11.65
N ASP A 60 8.57 6.18 10.44
CA ASP A 60 9.11 4.93 9.89
C ASP A 60 10.07 5.23 8.75
N GLY A 61 10.96 4.28 8.45
CA GLY A 61 11.94 4.33 7.36
C GLY A 61 11.75 3.20 6.34
N GLY A 62 12.04 3.49 5.07
CA GLY A 62 11.89 2.57 3.95
C GLY A 62 13.08 2.62 3.00
N TRP A 63 13.68 1.46 2.73
CA TRP A 63 14.83 1.34 1.83
C TRP A 63 14.42 0.92 0.42
N CYS A 64 15.12 1.44 -0.59
CA CYS A 64 14.92 1.09 -2.00
C CYS A 64 15.13 -0.41 -2.30
N LYS A 65 15.91 -1.11 -1.47
CA LYS A 65 16.19 -2.54 -1.59
C LYS A 65 16.02 -3.21 -0.24
N ARG A 66 15.10 -4.17 -0.14
CA ARG A 66 14.94 -5.02 1.05
C ARG A 66 15.33 -6.46 0.72
N ARG A 67 16.51 -6.91 1.15
CA ARG A 67 16.84 -8.34 1.20
C ARG A 67 16.33 -8.90 2.53
N TYR A 68 15.79 -10.12 2.53
CA TYR A 68 15.55 -10.83 3.79
C TYR A 68 16.92 -11.27 4.32
N GLY A 69 17.40 -10.64 5.40
CA GLY A 69 18.73 -10.86 5.98
C GLY A 69 19.53 -9.56 6.17
N HIS A 70 20.53 -9.58 7.06
CA HIS A 70 21.34 -8.45 7.56
C HIS A 70 22.23 -7.72 6.52
N GLY A 71 21.87 -7.71 5.24
CA GLY A 71 22.59 -6.98 4.19
C GLY A 71 22.22 -5.50 4.20
N TYR A 72 22.89 -4.69 5.02
CA TYR A 72 22.66 -3.24 5.15
C TYR A 72 23.28 -2.40 4.01
N ASN A 73 22.97 -2.72 2.75
CA ASN A 73 23.62 -2.13 1.56
C ASN A 73 22.69 -1.36 0.60
N ALA A 74 21.53 -0.91 1.08
CA ALA A 74 20.63 -0.09 0.27
C ALA A 74 21.31 1.22 -0.19
N SER A 75 21.12 1.60 -1.45
CA SER A 75 21.63 2.84 -2.04
C SER A 75 20.84 4.07 -1.61
N SER A 76 19.55 3.90 -1.34
CA SER A 76 18.64 4.97 -0.97
C SER A 76 17.64 4.55 0.11
N GLU A 77 17.22 5.50 0.92
CA GLU A 77 16.23 5.36 1.99
C GLU A 77 15.34 6.61 2.05
N VAL A 78 14.08 6.41 2.43
CA VAL A 78 13.14 7.49 2.73
C VAL A 78 12.52 7.25 4.10
N SER A 79 12.57 8.27 4.93
CA SER A 79 11.84 8.34 6.19
C SER A 79 10.69 9.31 6.10
N VAL A 80 9.63 9.03 6.83
CA VAL A 80 8.43 9.89 6.90
C VAL A 80 8.12 10.25 8.35
N ILE A 81 7.69 11.49 8.56
CA ILE A 81 7.05 11.95 9.79
C ILE A 81 5.59 12.26 9.46
N ILE A 82 4.67 11.60 10.15
CA ILE A 82 3.22 11.73 9.94
C ILE A 82 2.58 12.27 11.22
N GLY A 83 1.70 13.25 11.09
CA GLY A 83 0.92 13.78 12.20
C GLY A 83 -0.08 12.76 12.72
N MET A 84 -0.11 12.51 14.03
CA MET A 84 -1.00 11.50 14.60
C MET A 84 -2.48 11.89 14.52
N LEU A 85 -2.83 13.17 14.57
CA LEU A 85 -4.24 13.58 14.55
C LEU A 85 -4.78 13.66 13.12
N THR A 86 -4.02 14.27 12.24
CA THR A 86 -4.35 14.46 10.82
C THR A 86 -4.15 13.20 9.99
N GLN A 87 -3.28 12.28 10.44
CA GLN A 87 -2.83 11.12 9.67
C GLN A 87 -2.17 11.50 8.33
N LYS A 88 -1.64 12.72 8.21
CA LYS A 88 -1.01 13.29 7.00
C LYS A 88 0.51 13.40 7.15
N SER A 89 1.23 13.37 6.03
CA SER A 89 2.68 13.52 6.02
C SER A 89 3.06 14.96 6.36
N LEU A 90 3.90 15.14 7.37
CA LEU A 90 4.44 16.44 7.75
C LEU A 90 5.81 16.66 7.11
N PHE A 91 6.57 15.57 6.94
CA PHE A 91 7.91 15.63 6.40
C PHE A 91 8.30 14.29 5.77
N ILE A 92 9.10 14.35 4.71
CA ILE A 92 9.86 13.21 4.20
C ILE A 92 11.35 13.58 4.10
N GLY A 93 12.22 12.68 4.56
CA GLY A 93 13.66 12.82 4.42
C GLY A 93 14.20 11.69 3.58
N VAL A 94 14.91 12.01 2.49
CA VAL A 94 15.51 11.00 1.59
C VAL A 94 17.02 11.02 1.72
N ARG A 95 17.63 9.84 1.86
CA ARG A 95 19.08 9.64 1.93
C ARG A 95 19.55 8.79 0.77
N ASN A 96 20.47 9.32 -0.05
CA ASN A 96 21.08 8.61 -1.16
C ASN A 96 22.61 8.53 -0.99
N LYS A 97 23.15 7.31 -1.11
CA LYS A 97 24.59 7.01 -1.12
C LYS A 97 25.25 7.17 -2.47
N VAL A 98 24.46 7.06 -3.54
CA VAL A 98 24.99 6.94 -4.89
C VAL A 98 24.28 7.92 -5.80
N CYS A 99 25.07 8.76 -6.49
CA CYS A 99 24.65 9.43 -7.71
C CYS A 99 25.31 8.72 -8.89
N LEU A 100 24.53 8.25 -9.87
CA LEU A 100 25.08 7.51 -11.01
C LEU A 100 25.95 8.37 -11.92
N ILE A 101 25.64 9.67 -12.04
CA ILE A 101 26.44 10.58 -12.85
C ILE A 101 27.81 10.76 -12.19
N CYS A 102 27.85 11.04 -10.88
CA CYS A 102 29.10 11.04 -10.11
C CYS A 102 29.86 9.72 -10.22
N LEU A 103 29.16 8.59 -10.08
CA LEU A 103 29.78 7.26 -10.16
C LEU A 103 30.38 7.00 -11.54
N SER A 104 29.67 7.39 -12.60
CA SER A 104 30.12 7.28 -13.99
C SER A 104 31.35 8.13 -14.26
N ILE A 105 31.36 9.38 -13.79
CA ILE A 105 32.52 10.29 -13.86
C ILE A 105 33.70 9.68 -13.11
N SER A 106 33.50 9.22 -11.86
CA SER A 106 34.57 8.62 -11.04
C SER A 106 35.17 7.34 -11.62
N LYS A 107 34.41 6.63 -12.46
CA LYS A 107 34.85 5.41 -13.14
C LYS A 107 35.40 5.67 -14.55
N GLY A 108 35.55 6.94 -14.96
CA GLY A 108 36.04 7.32 -16.27
C GLY A 108 35.10 6.97 -17.43
N ARG A 109 33.83 6.62 -17.16
CA ARG A 109 32.87 6.20 -18.21
C ARG A 109 32.25 7.38 -18.95
N THR A 110 32.25 8.56 -18.34
CA THR A 110 31.69 9.80 -18.91
C THR A 110 32.55 10.98 -18.50
N LYS A 111 32.69 11.97 -19.40
CA LYS A 111 33.36 13.24 -19.09
C LYS A 111 32.63 14.02 -17.99
N GLU A 112 33.37 14.88 -17.30
CA GLU A 112 32.82 15.77 -16.28
C GLU A 112 31.72 16.66 -16.86
N ARG A 113 30.59 16.73 -16.16
CA ARG A 113 29.45 17.58 -16.54
C ARG A 113 28.69 18.04 -15.31
N LYS A 114 28.21 19.29 -15.36
CA LYS A 114 27.28 19.81 -14.36
C LYS A 114 25.98 19.00 -14.38
N HIS A 115 25.50 18.63 -13.20
CA HIS A 115 24.25 17.92 -13.02
C HIS A 115 23.71 18.13 -11.60
N ALA A 116 22.41 17.92 -11.40
CA ALA A 116 21.83 17.86 -10.05
C ALA A 116 22.29 16.57 -9.36
N CYS A 117 23.18 16.70 -8.38
CA CYS A 117 23.66 15.59 -7.58
C CYS A 117 22.72 15.35 -6.39
N TRP A 118 22.18 14.13 -6.31
CA TRP A 118 21.25 13.74 -5.23
C TRP A 118 21.94 12.92 -4.14
N LYS A 119 23.26 12.70 -4.24
CA LYS A 119 24.03 12.04 -3.19
C LYS A 119 24.16 12.98 -2.00
N ASN A 120 23.53 12.62 -0.89
CA ASN A 120 23.51 13.41 0.35
C ASN A 120 23.83 12.57 1.60
N TRP A 121 24.25 11.30 1.42
CA TRP A 121 24.56 10.42 2.54
C TRP A 121 25.85 9.63 2.32
N ASN A 122 26.78 9.70 3.28
CA ASN A 122 28.04 8.94 3.25
C ASN A 122 28.11 7.85 4.35
N GLY A 123 27.15 7.81 5.27
CA GLY A 123 27.15 6.88 6.40
C GLY A 123 26.65 5.45 6.07
N PRO A 124 26.54 4.60 7.10
CA PRO A 124 25.96 3.27 6.96
C PRO A 124 24.46 3.35 6.69
N SER A 125 23.92 2.37 5.96
CA SER A 125 22.50 2.38 5.55
C SER A 125 21.54 2.24 6.74
N THR A 126 22.02 1.69 7.86
CA THR A 126 21.30 1.58 9.14
C THR A 126 21.08 2.92 9.84
N ALA A 127 21.87 3.94 9.52
CA ALA A 127 21.77 5.24 10.18
C ALA A 127 20.97 6.27 9.37
N MET A 128 20.59 5.95 8.12
CA MET A 128 19.79 6.83 7.25
C MET A 128 18.46 7.21 7.90
N GLU A 129 17.69 6.23 8.37
CA GLU A 129 16.37 6.45 8.98
C GLU A 129 16.47 7.45 10.14
N SER A 130 17.40 7.19 11.08
CA SER A 130 17.58 8.05 12.25
C SER A 130 18.01 9.47 11.88
N ASP A 131 18.83 9.63 10.84
CA ASP A 131 19.30 10.94 10.42
C ASP A 131 18.20 11.74 9.70
N ALA A 132 17.44 11.08 8.83
CA ALA A 132 16.30 11.67 8.13
C ALA A 132 15.17 12.07 9.09
N ILE A 133 14.89 11.27 10.12
CA ILE A 133 13.92 11.64 11.16
C ILE A 133 14.42 12.84 11.97
N VAL A 134 15.70 12.87 12.37
CA VAL A 134 16.28 14.01 13.11
C VAL A 134 16.19 15.31 12.29
N GLU A 135 16.52 15.26 10.99
CA GLU A 135 16.36 16.41 10.10
C GLU A 135 14.92 16.94 10.12
N GLY A 136 13.93 16.05 10.00
CA GLY A 136 12.52 16.44 10.04
C GLY A 136 12.09 17.02 11.40
N LEU A 137 12.60 16.47 12.51
CA LEU A 137 12.32 17.02 13.85
C LEU A 137 12.90 18.41 14.04
N LEU A 138 14.13 18.65 13.58
CA LEU A 138 14.76 19.97 13.62
C LEU A 138 14.04 20.96 12.71
N TYR A 139 13.65 20.54 11.51
CA TYR A 139 12.88 21.35 10.57
C TYR A 139 11.53 21.80 11.16
N LEU A 140 10.79 20.89 11.79
CA LEU A 140 9.52 21.20 12.45
C LEU A 140 9.71 22.15 13.64
N GLU A 141 10.78 21.98 14.41
CA GLU A 141 11.10 22.87 15.53
C GLU A 141 11.48 24.27 15.05
N SER A 142 12.50 24.39 14.21
CA SER A 142 13.08 25.68 13.81
C SER A 142 12.18 26.50 12.89
N THR A 143 11.42 25.84 12.03
CA THR A 143 10.66 26.51 10.95
C THR A 143 9.20 26.70 11.34
N HIS A 144 8.64 25.75 12.09
CA HIS A 144 7.19 25.70 12.35
C HIS A 144 6.84 25.89 13.81
N GLY A 145 7.82 25.97 14.72
CA GLY A 145 7.58 26.10 16.16
C GLY A 145 6.90 24.87 16.76
N ILE A 146 7.21 23.68 16.23
CA ILE A 146 6.60 22.40 16.63
C ILE A 146 7.63 21.48 17.28
N ARG A 147 7.30 20.93 18.45
CA ARG A 147 8.11 19.91 19.13
C ARG A 147 7.37 18.57 19.17
N CYS A 148 7.98 17.54 18.60
CA CYS A 148 7.41 16.20 18.54
C CYS A 148 7.67 15.42 19.84
N THR A 149 6.90 15.71 20.90
CA THR A 149 7.15 15.15 22.24
C THR A 149 6.75 13.68 22.38
N ARG A 150 5.97 13.12 21.44
CA ARG A 150 5.59 11.69 21.44
C ARG A 150 5.81 11.09 20.06
N MET A 151 6.51 9.96 20.01
CA MET A 151 6.89 9.31 18.74
C MET A 151 6.42 7.85 18.70
N ILE A 152 5.61 7.53 17.69
CA ILE A 152 5.10 6.18 17.41
C ILE A 152 5.89 5.63 16.22
N GLY A 153 6.63 4.54 16.39
CA GLY A 153 7.38 3.97 15.27
C GLY A 153 7.70 2.50 15.46
N VAL A 154 8.26 1.90 14.41
CA VAL A 154 8.94 0.58 14.54
C VAL A 154 10.35 0.77 15.07
N GLY A 155 10.88 1.99 14.93
CA GLY A 155 12.28 2.36 15.10
C GLY A 155 12.97 1.52 16.15
N ASP A 156 14.06 0.89 15.72
CA ASP A 156 15.08 0.32 16.57
C ASP A 156 15.37 1.35 17.68
N SER A 157 15.60 0.91 18.92
CA SER A 157 15.79 1.85 20.04
C SER A 157 16.83 2.95 19.74
N ASN A 158 17.78 2.67 18.85
CA ASN A 158 18.77 3.60 18.31
C ASN A 158 18.19 4.83 17.61
N THR A 159 17.09 4.71 16.84
CA THR A 159 16.46 5.85 16.16
C THR A 159 15.97 6.86 17.19
N ILE A 160 15.27 6.39 18.23
CA ILE A 160 14.76 7.25 19.30
C ILE A 160 15.92 7.85 20.11
N ILE A 161 16.96 7.07 20.43
CA ILE A 161 18.14 7.57 21.14
C ILE A 161 18.75 8.76 20.38
N LYS A 162 19.00 8.62 19.09
CA LYS A 162 19.55 9.70 18.26
C LYS A 162 18.63 10.92 18.17
N CYS A 163 17.31 10.70 18.12
CA CYS A 163 16.35 11.81 18.18
C CYS A 163 16.50 12.58 19.50
N LYS A 164 16.61 11.88 20.63
CA LYS A 164 16.80 12.49 21.95
C LYS A 164 18.12 13.25 22.10
N GLU A 165 19.19 12.75 21.49
CA GLU A 165 20.51 13.36 21.59
C GLU A 165 20.65 14.64 20.75
N ARG A 166 19.90 14.77 19.65
CA ARG A 166 20.13 15.80 18.63
C ARG A 166 19.14 16.96 18.61
N VAL A 167 18.00 16.87 19.29
CA VAL A 167 17.01 17.96 19.35
C VAL A 167 16.98 18.61 20.73
N SER A 168 16.64 19.91 20.79
CA SER A 168 16.69 20.69 22.04
C SER A 168 15.78 20.14 23.14
N TYR A 169 14.68 19.50 22.74
CA TYR A 169 13.64 18.94 23.60
C TYR A 169 13.76 17.41 23.79
N GLY A 170 14.93 16.83 23.52
CA GLY A 170 15.12 15.38 23.53
C GLY A 170 14.73 14.67 24.83
N GLY A 171 14.94 15.32 25.97
CA GLY A 171 14.50 14.83 27.29
C GLY A 171 12.97 14.63 27.41
N ARG A 172 12.19 15.38 26.62
CA ARG A 172 10.72 15.30 26.57
C ARG A 172 10.18 14.24 25.61
N ILE A 173 11.01 13.69 24.72
CA ILE A 173 10.56 12.70 23.74
C ILE A 173 10.17 11.40 24.45
N LEU A 174 8.90 11.04 24.37
CA LEU A 174 8.36 9.76 24.80
C LEU A 174 8.20 8.82 23.61
N LYS A 175 8.85 7.65 23.67
CA LYS A 175 8.60 6.56 22.72
C LYS A 175 7.24 5.94 23.04
N VAL A 176 6.32 5.98 22.09
CA VAL A 176 5.02 5.31 22.17
C VAL A 176 5.08 3.97 21.47
N GLU A 177 4.79 2.90 22.19
CA GLU A 177 4.82 1.56 21.62
C GLU A 177 3.68 1.31 20.63
N CYS A 178 4.05 0.82 19.43
CA CYS A 178 3.07 0.41 18.45
C CYS A 178 2.38 -0.90 18.88
N ALA A 179 1.07 -0.85 19.12
CA ALA A 179 0.29 -1.98 19.63
C ALA A 179 0.42 -3.24 18.74
N ASN A 180 0.42 -3.07 17.40
CA ASN A 180 0.58 -4.18 16.47
C ASN A 180 1.99 -4.80 16.54
N HIS A 181 3.03 -3.99 16.73
CA HIS A 181 4.40 -4.50 16.85
C HIS A 181 4.66 -5.16 18.20
N ALA A 182 4.16 -4.58 19.30
CA ALA A 182 4.25 -5.18 20.62
C ALA A 182 3.61 -6.58 20.65
N VAL A 183 2.38 -6.71 20.12
CA VAL A 183 1.69 -8.00 20.04
C VAL A 183 2.39 -8.97 19.07
N ARG A 184 3.00 -8.49 17.97
CA ARG A 184 3.82 -9.34 17.09
C ARG A 184 5.09 -9.84 17.77
N ARG A 185 5.75 -9.00 18.59
CA ARG A 185 6.90 -9.41 19.42
C ARG A 185 6.50 -10.49 20.40
N TYR A 186 5.36 -10.34 21.06
CA TYR A 186 4.79 -11.38 21.94
C TYR A 186 4.53 -12.68 21.18
N GLY A 187 3.88 -12.65 20.01
CA GLY A 187 3.67 -13.84 19.19
C GLY A 187 4.95 -14.58 18.81
N ARG A 188 6.03 -13.85 18.48
CA ARG A 188 7.36 -14.46 18.22
C ARG A 188 7.97 -15.11 19.45
N ALA A 189 7.80 -14.50 20.63
CA ALA A 189 8.26 -15.09 21.88
C ALA A 189 7.50 -16.38 22.21
N LEU A 190 6.17 -16.40 22.00
CA LEU A 190 5.37 -17.62 22.12
C LEU A 190 5.82 -18.72 21.16
N GLN A 191 6.17 -18.37 19.93
CA GLN A 191 6.71 -19.33 18.97
C GLN A 191 8.04 -19.94 19.47
N LYS A 192 8.94 -19.12 20.03
CA LYS A 192 10.19 -19.61 20.63
C LYS A 192 9.94 -20.56 21.80
N ILE A 193 8.97 -20.27 22.67
CA ILE A 193 8.54 -21.17 23.75
C ILE A 193 8.01 -22.48 23.15
N GLN A 194 7.12 -22.39 22.16
CA GLN A 194 6.45 -23.54 21.55
C GLN A 194 7.41 -24.53 20.89
N VAL A 195 8.52 -24.07 20.33
CA VAL A 195 9.52 -24.95 19.68
C VAL A 195 10.63 -25.43 20.64
N ASN A 196 10.69 -24.92 21.88
CA ASN A 196 11.74 -25.28 22.83
C ASN A 196 11.48 -26.66 23.48
N ALA A 197 11.82 -27.72 22.76
CA ALA A 197 11.66 -29.10 23.23
C ALA A 197 12.59 -29.46 24.39
N ALA A 198 13.75 -28.81 24.51
CA ALA A 198 14.70 -29.06 25.60
C ALA A 198 14.15 -28.60 26.95
N ARG A 199 13.54 -27.40 26.99
CA ARG A 199 12.92 -26.83 28.19
C ARG A 199 11.61 -27.52 28.57
N PHE A 200 10.78 -27.85 27.58
CA PHE A 200 9.46 -28.46 27.77
C PHE A 200 9.44 -29.89 27.23
N LYS A 201 10.15 -30.76 27.93
CA LYS A 201 10.31 -32.20 27.66
C LYS A 201 9.23 -33.04 28.36
N GLY A 202 9.20 -34.34 28.09
CA GLY A 202 8.24 -35.28 28.67
C GLY A 202 6.83 -35.21 28.04
N VAL A 203 5.96 -36.14 28.44
CA VAL A 203 4.60 -36.29 27.88
C VAL A 203 3.79 -35.00 28.04
N GLU A 204 3.82 -34.39 29.23
CA GLU A 204 3.12 -33.14 29.51
C GLU A 204 3.65 -31.97 28.69
N GLY A 205 4.98 -31.82 28.59
CA GLY A 205 5.62 -30.77 27.80
C GLY A 205 5.30 -30.88 26.30
N ILE A 206 5.27 -32.11 25.76
CA ILE A 206 4.88 -32.36 24.36
C ILE A 206 3.41 -31.98 24.13
N ARG A 207 2.49 -32.45 24.99
CA ARG A 207 1.06 -32.13 24.89
C ARG A 207 0.80 -30.63 25.04
N GLY A 208 1.43 -29.99 26.03
CA GLY A 208 1.32 -28.55 26.27
C GLY A 208 1.85 -27.72 25.10
N ARG A 209 2.99 -28.08 24.49
CA ARG A 209 3.51 -27.38 23.29
C ARG A 209 2.55 -27.50 22.10
N LYS A 210 1.87 -28.63 21.94
CA LYS A 210 0.83 -28.82 20.90
C LYS A 210 -0.37 -27.90 21.15
N ILE A 211 -0.84 -27.81 22.40
CA ILE A 211 -1.92 -26.90 22.80
C ILE A 211 -1.52 -25.44 22.60
N LEU A 212 -0.31 -25.05 22.99
CA LEU A 212 0.21 -23.69 22.78
C LEU A 212 0.21 -23.35 21.29
N LYS A 213 0.67 -24.26 20.41
CA LYS A 213 0.62 -24.07 18.95
C LYS A 213 -0.81 -23.80 18.46
N GLN A 214 -1.79 -24.56 18.95
CA GLN A 214 -3.20 -24.42 18.56
C GLN A 214 -3.84 -23.13 19.09
N ARG A 215 -3.54 -22.73 20.33
CA ARG A 215 -4.16 -21.58 21.00
C ARG A 215 -3.37 -20.27 20.84
N MET A 216 -2.20 -20.27 20.19
CA MET A 216 -1.31 -19.10 20.04
C MET A 216 -2.01 -17.88 19.45
N MET A 217 -2.80 -18.06 18.38
CA MET A 217 -3.54 -16.95 17.78
C MET A 217 -4.60 -16.37 18.71
N ARG A 218 -5.15 -17.16 19.64
CA ARG A 218 -6.10 -16.68 20.65
C ARG A 218 -5.39 -15.84 21.71
N LEU A 219 -4.16 -16.20 22.11
CA LEU A 219 -3.33 -15.36 23.00
C LEU A 219 -3.01 -14.01 22.36
N ILE A 220 -2.58 -14.02 21.09
CA ILE A 220 -2.23 -12.82 20.32
C ILE A 220 -3.46 -11.91 20.16
N LYS A 221 -4.60 -12.47 19.73
CA LYS A 221 -5.88 -11.73 19.58
C LYS A 221 -6.40 -11.23 20.94
N GLY A 222 -6.29 -12.05 21.98
CA GLY A 222 -6.69 -11.70 23.35
C GLY A 222 -5.92 -10.48 23.85
N ALA A 223 -4.59 -10.51 23.76
CA ALA A 223 -3.74 -9.38 24.13
C ALA A 223 -4.08 -8.11 23.33
N ARG A 224 -4.26 -8.23 22.01
CA ARG A 224 -4.63 -7.08 21.17
C ARG A 224 -5.98 -6.48 21.55
N ASN A 225 -6.96 -7.34 21.87
CA ASN A 225 -8.30 -6.93 22.29
C ASN A 225 -8.27 -6.23 23.65
N VAL A 226 -7.52 -6.76 24.61
CA VAL A 226 -7.33 -6.12 25.92
C VAL A 226 -6.75 -4.70 25.77
N ILE A 227 -5.73 -4.52 24.91
CA ILE A 227 -5.18 -3.19 24.59
C ILE A 227 -6.26 -2.27 24.03
N LYS A 228 -7.08 -2.76 23.07
CA LYS A 228 -8.12 -1.96 22.43
C LYS A 228 -9.21 -1.52 23.43
N VAL A 229 -9.69 -2.44 24.26
CA VAL A 229 -10.79 -2.19 25.20
C VAL A 229 -10.39 -1.24 26.32
N ASN A 230 -9.13 -1.28 26.77
CA ASN A 230 -8.63 -0.38 27.82
C ASN A 230 -7.89 0.84 27.24
N SER A 231 -8.12 1.17 25.96
CA SER A 231 -7.44 2.31 25.33
C SER A 231 -8.04 3.65 25.74
N VAL A 232 -7.19 4.64 25.97
CA VAL A 232 -7.64 6.02 26.25
C VAL A 232 -8.05 6.71 24.96
N LYS A 233 -9.22 7.36 24.99
CA LYS A 233 -9.74 8.13 23.84
C LYS A 233 -9.30 9.60 23.86
N ASN A 234 -8.99 10.15 25.04
CA ASN A 234 -8.50 11.51 25.22
C ASN A 234 -7.02 11.45 25.61
N HIS A 235 -6.17 12.28 24.98
CA HIS A 235 -4.71 12.27 25.17
C HIS A 235 -4.22 12.89 26.51
N ASN A 236 -5.12 13.12 27.47
CA ASN A 236 -4.70 13.52 28.82
C ASN A 236 -3.91 12.38 29.48
N GLU A 237 -3.12 12.70 30.50
CA GLU A 237 -2.17 11.75 31.11
C GLU A 237 -2.79 10.37 31.40
N PRO A 238 -2.00 9.27 31.26
CA PRO A 238 -2.47 7.94 31.57
C PRO A 238 -3.01 7.88 33.00
N GLN A 239 -4.32 7.85 33.16
CA GLN A 239 -4.93 7.65 34.46
C GLN A 239 -4.42 6.33 35.03
N LYS A 240 -3.74 6.39 36.19
CA LYS A 240 -3.11 5.23 36.86
C LYS A 240 -4.04 4.01 36.91
N LYS A 241 -5.34 4.25 37.13
CA LYS A 241 -6.41 3.23 37.12
C LYS A 241 -6.55 2.51 35.78
N VAL A 242 -6.52 3.22 34.66
CA VAL A 242 -6.67 2.62 33.33
C VAL A 242 -5.43 1.79 32.96
N VAL A 243 -4.24 2.25 33.34
CA VAL A 243 -2.99 1.48 33.18
C VAL A 243 -3.06 0.19 34.00
N LEU A 244 -3.50 0.25 35.25
CA LEU A 244 -3.67 -0.93 36.10
C LEU A 244 -4.68 -1.93 35.50
N ASN A 245 -5.82 -1.44 35.01
CA ASN A 245 -6.82 -2.29 34.33
C ASN A 245 -6.26 -2.98 33.08
N LEU A 246 -5.42 -2.28 32.31
CA LEU A 246 -4.73 -2.86 31.16
C LEU A 246 -3.74 -3.96 31.60
N ILE A 247 -2.94 -3.70 32.64
CA ILE A 247 -1.98 -4.66 33.19
C ILE A 247 -2.70 -5.93 33.67
N GLU A 248 -3.75 -5.78 34.46
CA GLU A 248 -4.55 -6.90 34.97
C GLU A 248 -5.17 -7.71 33.82
N GLY A 249 -5.77 -7.02 32.84
CA GLY A 249 -6.34 -7.65 31.67
C GLY A 249 -5.30 -8.44 30.87
N LEU A 250 -4.08 -7.90 30.70
CA LEU A 250 -3.00 -8.56 29.96
C LEU A 250 -2.50 -9.80 30.72
N ARG A 251 -2.23 -9.69 32.03
CA ARG A 251 -1.84 -10.82 32.90
C ARG A 251 -2.88 -11.94 32.89
N ASN A 252 -4.16 -11.62 32.69
CA ASN A 252 -5.21 -12.62 32.64
C ASN A 252 -5.37 -13.31 31.27
N VAL A 253 -4.76 -12.81 30.19
CA VAL A 253 -4.89 -13.40 28.84
C VAL A 253 -4.51 -14.88 28.80
N PRO A 254 -3.38 -15.34 29.38
CA PRO A 254 -3.01 -16.75 29.37
C PRO A 254 -4.05 -17.63 30.07
N ASN A 255 -4.46 -17.26 31.29
CA ASN A 255 -5.46 -18.01 32.06
C ASN A 255 -6.78 -18.13 31.29
N HIS A 256 -7.29 -17.00 30.79
CA HIS A 256 -8.50 -16.96 29.97
C HIS A 256 -8.42 -17.88 28.73
N VAL A 257 -7.28 -17.89 28.03
CA VAL A 257 -7.13 -18.69 26.81
C VAL A 257 -6.95 -20.18 27.12
N PHE A 258 -6.36 -20.52 28.26
CA PHE A 258 -6.17 -21.91 28.69
C PHE A 258 -7.37 -22.48 29.47
N GLY A 259 -8.37 -21.66 29.77
CA GLY A 259 -9.69 -22.12 30.25
C GLY A 259 -9.98 -21.81 31.72
N GLU A 260 -9.16 -20.97 32.37
CA GLU A 260 -9.45 -20.45 33.70
C GLU A 260 -10.06 -19.04 33.60
N HIS A 261 -11.27 -18.89 34.16
CA HIS A 261 -12.07 -17.69 33.98
C HIS A 261 -12.31 -16.87 35.26
N ASN A 262 -11.75 -17.29 36.40
CA ASN A 262 -11.97 -16.67 37.72
C ASN A 262 -11.61 -15.18 37.77
N LYS A 263 -10.54 -14.79 37.06
CA LYS A 263 -10.06 -13.40 36.96
C LYS A 263 -10.62 -12.63 35.75
N CYS A 264 -11.59 -13.20 35.02
CA CYS A 264 -12.23 -12.51 33.90
C CYS A 264 -13.23 -11.45 34.41
N LYS A 265 -13.38 -10.35 33.66
CA LYS A 265 -14.47 -9.37 33.88
C LYS A 265 -15.83 -10.04 33.66
N GLU A 266 -16.88 -9.49 34.29
CA GLU A 266 -18.27 -9.98 34.15
C GLU A 266 -18.75 -10.09 32.70
N THR A 267 -18.23 -9.24 31.83
CA THR A 267 -18.54 -9.24 30.39
C THR A 267 -17.98 -10.44 29.63
N CYS A 268 -17.20 -11.31 30.28
CA CYS A 268 -16.70 -12.53 29.67
C CYS A 268 -17.80 -13.58 29.57
N LYS A 269 -18.19 -13.93 28.34
CA LYS A 269 -19.20 -14.96 28.04
C LYS A 269 -18.91 -16.35 28.61
N ARG A 270 -17.67 -16.61 29.03
CA ARG A 270 -17.21 -17.90 29.57
C ARG A 270 -17.03 -17.89 31.09
N LYS A 271 -17.34 -16.77 31.78
CA LYS A 271 -17.15 -16.66 33.22
C LYS A 271 -18.05 -17.61 34.03
N LYS A 272 -19.22 -17.93 33.48
CA LYS A 272 -20.20 -18.86 34.07
C LYS A 272 -19.97 -20.33 33.66
N LEU A 273 -18.91 -20.61 32.90
CA LEU A 273 -18.56 -21.99 32.53
C LEU A 273 -17.60 -22.54 33.56
N GLU A 274 -17.72 -23.84 33.85
CA GLU A 274 -16.75 -24.55 34.68
C GLU A 274 -15.34 -24.45 34.08
N PRO A 275 -14.29 -24.34 34.91
CA PRO A 275 -12.91 -24.28 34.45
C PRO A 275 -12.53 -25.50 33.58
N ASP A 276 -11.64 -25.30 32.61
CA ASP A 276 -11.07 -26.40 31.82
C ASP A 276 -10.14 -27.24 32.72
N GLU A 277 -10.67 -28.34 33.29
CA GLU A 277 -9.98 -29.23 34.23
C GLU A 277 -8.80 -29.99 33.61
N ILE A 278 -8.66 -29.96 32.28
CA ILE A 278 -7.63 -30.72 31.57
C ILE A 278 -6.51 -29.80 31.09
N VAL A 279 -6.86 -28.73 30.37
CA VAL A 279 -5.87 -27.90 29.69
C VAL A 279 -5.16 -26.96 30.63
N HIS A 280 -5.88 -26.28 31.53
CA HIS A 280 -5.24 -25.31 32.41
C HIS A 280 -4.27 -25.99 33.40
N PRO A 281 -4.64 -27.08 34.09
CA PRO A 281 -3.71 -27.83 34.94
C PRO A 281 -2.49 -28.36 34.17
N LEU A 282 -2.68 -28.92 32.97
CA LEU A 282 -1.58 -29.39 32.13
C LEU A 282 -0.61 -28.26 31.72
N MET A 283 -1.14 -27.09 31.37
CA MET A 283 -0.30 -25.94 31.01
C MET A 283 0.45 -25.40 32.23
N ARG A 284 -0.12 -25.54 33.44
CA ARG A 284 0.52 -25.19 34.71
C ARG A 284 1.62 -26.20 35.09
N SER A 285 1.33 -27.50 35.11
CA SER A 285 2.28 -28.57 35.47
C SER A 285 3.47 -28.63 34.52
N SER A 286 3.22 -28.45 33.21
CA SER A 286 4.28 -28.38 32.19
C SER A 286 5.15 -27.11 32.24
N GLY A 287 4.79 -26.11 33.06
CA GLY A 287 5.50 -24.82 33.16
C GLY A 287 5.27 -23.86 31.99
N LEU A 288 4.48 -24.25 30.98
CA LEU A 288 4.19 -23.43 29.80
C LEU A 288 3.31 -22.22 30.11
N LEU A 289 2.40 -22.33 31.09
CA LEU A 289 1.58 -21.22 31.56
C LEU A 289 2.46 -20.09 32.13
N HIS A 290 3.39 -20.45 33.02
CA HIS A 290 4.33 -19.51 33.60
C HIS A 290 5.25 -18.88 32.54
N ALA A 291 5.77 -19.67 31.61
CA ALA A 291 6.61 -19.14 30.53
C ALA A 291 5.83 -18.15 29.63
N THR A 292 4.55 -18.44 29.36
CA THR A 292 3.67 -17.56 28.58
C THR A 292 3.37 -16.25 29.33
N ASP A 293 3.06 -16.32 30.63
CA ASP A 293 2.85 -15.14 31.48
C ASP A 293 4.13 -14.30 31.66
N SER A 294 5.30 -14.95 31.78
CA SER A 294 6.57 -14.23 31.85
C SER A 294 6.82 -13.38 30.60
N GLU A 295 6.55 -13.92 29.40
CA GLU A 295 6.68 -13.17 28.15
C GLU A 295 5.63 -12.08 27.99
N ILE A 296 4.40 -12.27 28.48
CA ILE A 296 3.39 -11.20 28.47
C ILE A 296 3.81 -10.06 29.40
N GLY A 297 4.37 -10.39 30.57
CA GLY A 297 4.94 -9.47 31.53
C GLY A 297 6.06 -8.63 30.91
N ARG A 298 7.06 -9.32 30.35
CA ARG A 298 8.28 -8.71 29.78
C ARG A 298 8.01 -7.84 28.56
N ILE A 299 7.07 -8.24 27.68
CA ILE A 299 6.88 -7.56 26.40
C ILE A 299 5.74 -6.54 26.44
N LEU A 300 4.59 -6.91 27.00
CA LEU A 300 3.37 -6.08 26.93
C LEU A 300 3.14 -5.30 28.22
N VAL A 301 3.18 -5.97 29.38
CA VAL A 301 2.95 -5.30 30.67
C VAL A 301 3.97 -4.20 30.91
N ALA A 302 5.25 -4.48 30.62
CA ALA A 302 6.36 -3.53 30.76
C ALA A 302 6.20 -2.22 29.98
N CYS A 303 5.35 -2.18 28.94
CA CYS A 303 5.10 -0.96 28.16
C CYS A 303 3.63 -0.49 28.22
N SER A 304 2.86 -0.93 29.22
CA SER A 304 1.43 -0.60 29.36
C SER A 304 1.15 0.90 29.45
N ASN A 305 2.06 1.67 30.05
CA ASN A 305 1.99 3.13 30.12
C ASN A 305 1.90 3.81 28.75
N THR A 306 2.40 3.16 27.69
CA THR A 306 2.35 3.68 26.32
C THR A 306 1.42 2.89 25.40
N LEU A 307 1.22 1.60 25.64
CA LEU A 307 0.24 0.79 24.91
C LEU A 307 -1.19 1.26 25.12
N ILE A 308 -1.46 1.99 26.19
CA ILE A 308 -2.78 2.53 26.51
C ILE A 308 -3.33 3.48 25.43
N TRP A 309 -2.45 4.13 24.65
CA TRP A 309 -2.85 4.94 23.51
C TRP A 309 -3.29 4.12 22.30
N ASN A 310 -3.07 2.79 22.32
CA ASN A 310 -3.46 1.88 21.24
C ASN A 310 -2.94 2.33 19.85
N ALA A 311 -1.83 3.05 19.84
CA ALA A 311 -1.27 3.67 18.66
C ALA A 311 -0.73 2.62 17.68
N THR A 312 -0.81 2.92 16.38
CA THR A 312 -0.26 2.06 15.34
C THR A 312 0.57 2.87 14.36
N ASN A 313 1.65 2.26 13.87
CA ASN A 313 2.46 2.86 12.80
C ASN A 313 1.89 2.54 11.40
N ASN A 314 0.64 2.09 11.31
CA ASN A 314 0.01 1.73 10.05
C ASN A 314 0.03 2.86 9.00
N PRO A 315 -0.14 4.15 9.36
CA PRO A 315 -0.03 5.25 8.40
C PRO A 315 1.33 5.29 7.71
N ALA A 316 2.41 5.18 8.49
CA ALA A 316 3.76 5.15 7.93
C ALA A 316 3.98 3.90 7.07
N LYS A 317 3.46 2.73 7.47
CA LYS A 317 3.46 1.53 6.61
C LYS A 317 2.67 1.71 5.31
N ASN A 318 1.57 2.45 5.34
CA ASN A 318 0.78 2.77 4.15
C ASN A 318 1.58 3.68 3.22
N TYR A 319 2.19 4.75 3.75
CA TYR A 319 3.13 5.58 2.98
C TYR A 319 4.26 4.74 2.36
N MET A 320 4.89 3.84 3.14
CA MET A 320 5.93 2.94 2.60
C MET A 320 5.40 2.00 1.52
N SER A 321 4.12 1.62 1.59
CA SER A 321 3.47 0.87 0.52
C SER A 321 3.31 1.71 -0.75
N GLN A 322 3.03 3.02 -0.63
CA GLN A 322 2.98 3.93 -1.78
C GLN A 322 4.37 4.09 -2.39
N VAL A 323 5.39 4.36 -1.58
CA VAL A 323 6.80 4.40 -2.01
C VAL A 323 7.16 3.13 -2.78
N CYS A 324 6.83 1.96 -2.25
CA CYS A 324 7.08 0.68 -2.93
C CYS A 324 6.39 0.59 -4.29
N LYS A 325 5.17 1.12 -4.46
CA LYS A 325 4.47 1.08 -5.76
C LYS A 325 5.17 1.97 -6.78
N VAL A 326 5.40 3.23 -6.40
CA VAL A 326 5.98 4.24 -7.30
C VAL A 326 7.46 3.99 -7.58
N SER A 327 8.15 3.27 -6.69
CA SER A 327 9.54 2.83 -6.88
C SER A 327 9.68 1.50 -7.64
N GLY A 328 8.63 0.95 -8.25
CA GLY A 328 8.71 -0.31 -9.00
C GLY A 328 8.89 -1.57 -8.15
N GLY A 329 8.54 -1.47 -6.86
CA GLY A 329 8.64 -2.54 -5.88
C GLY A 329 10.08 -3.00 -5.66
N LYS A 330 10.22 -4.26 -5.25
CA LYS A 330 11.52 -4.89 -4.93
C LYS A 330 12.22 -5.50 -6.16
N ARG A 331 11.69 -5.28 -7.37
CA ARG A 331 12.09 -6.00 -8.60
C ARG A 331 12.98 -5.15 -9.51
N ILE A 332 12.78 -3.83 -9.53
CA ILE A 332 13.52 -2.91 -10.40
C ILE A 332 14.09 -1.79 -9.54
N ASP A 333 15.41 -1.60 -9.61
CA ASP A 333 16.10 -0.52 -8.89
C ASP A 333 15.98 0.79 -9.66
N PHE A 334 14.88 1.51 -9.44
CA PHE A 334 14.67 2.88 -9.91
C PHE A 334 15.34 3.93 -9.01
N SER A 335 16.19 3.55 -8.05
CA SER A 335 16.93 4.50 -7.19
C SER A 335 18.09 5.20 -7.89
N LYS A 336 18.20 4.98 -9.20
CA LYS A 336 19.25 5.50 -10.07
C LYS A 336 18.94 6.97 -10.41
N SER A 337 19.73 7.91 -9.87
CA SER A 337 19.56 9.39 -10.00
C SER A 337 18.46 9.98 -9.10
N SER A 338 17.83 11.11 -9.48
CA SER A 338 16.71 11.76 -8.76
C SER A 338 15.47 10.88 -8.58
N GLY A 339 15.43 9.72 -9.24
CA GLY A 339 14.27 8.85 -9.30
C GLY A 339 13.72 8.47 -7.93
N PHE A 340 14.57 8.20 -6.93
CA PHE A 340 14.06 7.82 -5.61
C PHE A 340 13.44 8.99 -4.84
N ASN A 341 14.04 10.19 -4.90
CA ASN A 341 13.49 11.40 -4.28
C ASN A 341 12.13 11.73 -4.92
N HIS A 342 12.10 11.88 -6.23
CA HIS A 342 10.89 12.23 -6.97
C HIS A 342 9.76 11.21 -6.72
N ARG A 343 10.08 9.92 -6.72
CA ARG A 343 9.10 8.86 -6.41
C ARG A 343 8.64 8.92 -4.96
N SER A 344 9.52 9.24 -4.02
CA SER A 344 9.13 9.45 -2.62
C SER A 344 8.18 10.64 -2.46
N THR A 345 8.38 11.71 -3.23
CA THR A 345 7.46 12.84 -3.34
C THR A 345 6.10 12.43 -3.94
N ILE A 346 6.10 11.70 -5.07
CA ILE A 346 4.86 11.16 -5.65
C ILE A 346 4.10 10.32 -4.62
N ALA A 347 4.80 9.51 -3.82
CA ALA A 347 4.20 8.73 -2.75
C ALA A 347 3.54 9.60 -1.67
N VAL A 348 4.05 10.80 -1.39
CA VAL A 348 3.40 11.77 -0.49
C VAL A 348 2.07 12.20 -1.08
N LEU A 349 2.03 12.60 -2.35
CA LEU A 349 0.78 12.99 -3.00
C LEU A 349 -0.21 11.82 -3.05
N ALA A 350 0.22 10.62 -3.40
CA ALA A 350 -0.63 9.42 -3.41
C ALA A 350 -1.12 9.02 -2.00
N PHE A 351 -0.36 9.34 -0.96
CA PHE A 351 -0.74 9.10 0.44
C PHE A 351 -1.71 10.17 0.97
N GLN A 352 -1.49 11.45 0.64
CA GLN A 352 -2.25 12.59 1.16
C GLN A 352 -3.51 12.91 0.35
N SER A 353 -3.54 12.54 -0.94
CA SER A 353 -4.70 12.69 -1.83
C SER A 353 -5.48 11.37 -1.86
N PRO A 354 -6.62 11.26 -1.16
CA PRO A 354 -7.24 9.97 -0.92
C PRO A 354 -8.09 9.46 -2.10
N ALA A 355 -7.95 10.06 -3.30
CA ALA A 355 -8.52 9.56 -4.56
C ALA A 355 -8.11 8.11 -4.88
N GLN A 356 -7.14 7.56 -4.13
CA GLN A 356 -6.67 6.19 -4.20
C GLN A 356 -6.93 5.42 -2.90
N GLN A 357 -8.19 5.29 -2.48
CA GLN A 357 -8.60 4.10 -1.71
C GLN A 357 -8.49 2.89 -2.65
N TRP A 358 -7.31 2.26 -2.68
CA TRP A 358 -7.10 1.06 -3.48
C TRP A 358 -7.81 -0.13 -2.85
N ASN A 359 -8.88 -0.57 -3.51
CA ASN A 359 -9.26 -1.97 -3.47
C ASN A 359 -8.16 -2.77 -4.18
N ASN A 360 -7.36 -3.53 -3.43
CA ASN A 360 -6.52 -4.59 -4.00
C ASN A 360 -7.45 -5.69 -4.56
N VAL A 361 -8.04 -5.46 -5.73
CA VAL A 361 -8.82 -6.47 -6.43
C VAL A 361 -7.84 -7.44 -7.07
N SER A 362 -7.38 -8.41 -6.28
CA SER A 362 -6.57 -9.53 -6.76
C SER A 362 -7.45 -10.77 -6.82
N THR A 363 -8.14 -10.95 -7.95
CA THR A 363 -8.98 -12.13 -8.19
C THR A 363 -8.14 -13.27 -8.76
N LEU A 364 -8.65 -14.51 -8.65
CA LEU A 364 -8.05 -15.67 -9.32
C LEU A 364 -7.93 -15.45 -10.84
N ALA A 365 -8.89 -14.76 -11.44
CA ALA A 365 -8.88 -14.42 -12.85
C ALA A 365 -7.69 -13.55 -13.26
N ILE A 366 -7.41 -12.48 -12.50
CA ILE A 366 -6.28 -11.58 -12.78
C ILE A 366 -4.94 -12.32 -12.63
N LYS A 367 -4.79 -13.12 -11.56
CA LYS A 367 -3.56 -13.90 -11.34
C LYS A 367 -3.32 -14.91 -12.46
N TYR A 368 -4.39 -15.58 -12.91
CA TYR A 368 -4.31 -16.55 -13.98
C TYR A 368 -3.95 -15.91 -15.32
N GLY A 369 -4.56 -14.76 -15.66
CA GLY A 369 -4.21 -13.98 -16.85
C GLY A 369 -2.71 -13.63 -16.88
N LEU A 370 -2.22 -12.98 -15.83
CA LEU A 370 -0.81 -12.58 -15.73
C LEU A 370 0.18 -13.75 -15.81
N ALA A 371 -0.20 -14.94 -15.34
CA ALA A 371 0.67 -16.11 -15.38
C ALA A 371 0.76 -16.74 -16.77
N ASN A 372 -0.24 -16.54 -17.63
CA ASN A 372 -0.39 -17.25 -18.91
C ASN A 372 -0.31 -16.35 -20.14
N GLU A 373 -0.36 -15.03 -19.99
CA GLU A 373 -0.25 -14.07 -21.10
C GLU A 373 1.00 -14.33 -21.96
N GLY A 374 2.14 -14.64 -21.33
CA GLY A 374 3.38 -14.99 -22.04
C GLY A 374 3.32 -16.31 -22.81
N ASN A 375 2.57 -17.30 -22.30
CA ASN A 375 2.36 -18.57 -23.01
C ASN A 375 1.46 -18.35 -24.22
N ALA A 376 0.38 -17.59 -24.05
CA ALA A 376 -0.55 -17.24 -25.11
C ALA A 376 0.13 -16.42 -26.21
N LEU A 377 0.97 -15.45 -25.85
CA LEU A 377 1.75 -14.65 -26.79
C LEU A 377 2.67 -15.55 -27.63
N LYS A 378 3.43 -16.43 -26.97
CA LYS A 378 4.35 -17.34 -27.65
C LYS A 378 3.61 -18.25 -28.64
N GLN A 379 2.49 -18.81 -28.21
CA GLN A 379 1.68 -19.67 -29.08
C GLN A 379 1.09 -18.91 -30.27
N TYR A 380 0.62 -17.67 -30.08
CA TYR A 380 0.16 -16.82 -31.17
C TYR A 380 1.28 -16.52 -32.19
N GLU A 381 2.49 -16.19 -31.73
CA GLU A 381 3.63 -15.96 -32.62
C GLU A 381 4.00 -17.21 -33.45
N GLU A 382 3.97 -18.38 -32.81
CA GLU A 382 4.22 -19.68 -33.44
C GLU A 382 3.11 -20.05 -34.45
N GLU A 383 1.83 -19.91 -34.10
CA GLU A 383 0.67 -20.25 -34.95
C GLU A 383 0.57 -19.37 -36.21
N HIS A 384 0.96 -18.09 -36.10
CA HIS A 384 0.78 -17.13 -37.18
C HIS A 384 2.07 -16.74 -37.89
N CYS A 385 3.22 -17.27 -37.48
CA CYS A 385 4.53 -16.93 -38.01
C CYS A 385 4.79 -15.41 -38.04
N ILE A 386 4.35 -14.71 -36.99
CA ILE A 386 4.44 -13.25 -36.86
C ILE A 386 5.25 -12.94 -35.60
N GLN A 387 6.09 -11.90 -35.67
CA GLN A 387 6.75 -11.34 -34.51
C GLN A 387 5.89 -10.23 -33.90
N VAL A 388 5.55 -10.37 -32.62
CA VAL A 388 4.77 -9.37 -31.88
C VAL A 388 5.72 -8.48 -31.08
N GLN A 389 5.70 -7.19 -31.36
CA GLN A 389 6.55 -6.23 -30.67
C GLN A 389 5.91 -5.82 -29.33
N SER A 390 6.66 -5.97 -28.24
CA SER A 390 6.27 -5.46 -26.92
C SER A 390 6.14 -3.94 -26.94
N CYS A 391 5.12 -3.42 -26.25
CA CYS A 391 4.87 -1.98 -26.15
C CYS A 391 4.53 -1.56 -24.73
N GLY A 392 4.48 -0.23 -24.51
CA GLY A 392 4.11 0.37 -23.24
C GLY A 392 2.79 1.14 -23.36
N LEU A 393 2.61 2.10 -22.45
CA LEU A 393 1.43 2.96 -22.46
C LEU A 393 1.49 3.97 -23.62
N PHE A 394 0.52 3.90 -24.52
CA PHE A 394 0.25 4.97 -25.48
C PHE A 394 -0.61 6.04 -24.82
N VAL A 395 -0.25 7.30 -25.04
CA VAL A 395 -0.96 8.47 -24.53
C VAL A 395 -1.54 9.23 -25.71
N HIS A 396 -2.82 9.57 -25.67
CA HIS A 396 -3.45 10.30 -26.76
C HIS A 396 -2.78 11.68 -26.93
N PRO A 397 -2.35 12.05 -28.14
CA PRO A 397 -1.47 13.21 -28.37
C PRO A 397 -2.08 14.53 -27.88
N ASN A 398 -3.39 14.70 -28.07
CA ASN A 398 -4.09 15.94 -27.71
C ASN A 398 -4.87 15.84 -26.39
N LYS A 399 -4.96 14.65 -25.78
CA LYS A 399 -5.86 14.37 -24.64
C LYS A 399 -5.14 13.45 -23.65
N PRO A 400 -4.15 13.98 -22.91
CA PRO A 400 -3.20 13.15 -22.15
C PRO A 400 -3.82 12.32 -21.03
N PHE A 401 -5.09 12.57 -20.68
CA PHE A 401 -5.88 11.74 -19.77
C PHE A 401 -6.43 10.46 -20.40
N LEU A 402 -6.35 10.30 -21.72
CA LEU A 402 -6.69 9.08 -22.44
C LEU A 402 -5.43 8.32 -22.79
N CYS A 403 -5.33 7.08 -22.28
CA CYS A 403 -4.18 6.22 -22.52
C CYS A 403 -4.63 4.77 -22.75
N SER A 404 -3.82 3.99 -23.44
CA SER A 404 -4.05 2.56 -23.67
C SER A 404 -2.75 1.78 -23.69
N SER A 405 -2.76 0.55 -23.21
CA SER A 405 -1.64 -0.39 -23.33
C SER A 405 -2.17 -1.64 -24.03
N PRO A 406 -1.92 -1.82 -25.33
CA PRO A 406 -2.10 -3.11 -25.98
C PRO A 406 -1.15 -4.16 -25.41
N ASP A 407 -1.46 -5.44 -25.56
CA ASP A 407 -0.58 -6.53 -25.12
C ASP A 407 0.59 -6.73 -26.10
N GLY A 408 0.41 -6.33 -27.37
CA GLY A 408 1.47 -6.34 -28.36
C GLY A 408 1.15 -5.52 -29.61
N LEU A 409 2.17 -5.24 -30.42
CA LEU A 409 2.04 -4.57 -31.72
C LEU A 409 2.36 -5.56 -32.84
N ILE A 410 1.54 -5.54 -33.90
CA ILE A 410 1.71 -6.40 -35.06
C ILE A 410 1.96 -5.51 -36.29
N GLY A 411 3.19 -5.51 -36.78
CA GLY A 411 3.61 -4.64 -37.89
C GLY A 411 3.29 -3.17 -37.65
N ASP A 412 2.91 -2.47 -38.72
CA ASP A 412 2.61 -1.03 -38.70
C ASP A 412 1.14 -0.71 -38.43
N ASP A 413 0.23 -1.67 -38.56
CA ASP A 413 -1.21 -1.40 -38.51
C ASP A 413 -1.99 -2.19 -37.45
N GLY A 414 -1.38 -3.22 -36.85
CA GLY A 414 -2.05 -4.14 -35.94
C GLY A 414 -1.68 -3.97 -34.47
N VAL A 415 -2.59 -4.37 -33.59
CA VAL A 415 -2.33 -4.62 -32.16
C VAL A 415 -2.84 -6.00 -31.76
N LEU A 416 -2.29 -6.56 -30.69
CA LEU A 416 -2.72 -7.81 -30.08
C LEU A 416 -3.35 -7.53 -28.71
N GLU A 417 -4.49 -8.16 -28.44
CA GLU A 417 -5.16 -8.19 -27.14
C GLU A 417 -5.40 -9.65 -26.73
N ILE A 418 -4.78 -10.08 -25.63
CA ILE A 418 -4.79 -11.44 -25.14
C ILE A 418 -5.78 -11.55 -23.97
N LYS A 419 -6.62 -12.58 -23.98
CA LYS A 419 -7.49 -12.94 -22.85
C LYS A 419 -7.31 -14.40 -22.46
N CYS A 420 -6.84 -14.64 -21.23
CA CYS A 420 -6.81 -15.98 -20.62
C CYS A 420 -7.91 -16.10 -19.55
N PRO A 421 -9.15 -16.51 -19.91
CA PRO A 421 -10.25 -16.56 -18.95
C PRO A 421 -10.08 -17.70 -17.94
N TYR A 422 -10.00 -17.38 -16.65
CA TYR A 422 -9.86 -18.39 -15.60
C TYR A 422 -11.03 -19.40 -15.56
N SER A 423 -12.25 -18.97 -15.86
CA SER A 423 -13.41 -19.89 -15.96
C SER A 423 -13.31 -20.84 -17.15
N GLY A 424 -12.60 -20.46 -18.22
CA GLY A 424 -12.38 -21.27 -19.41
C GLY A 424 -11.05 -22.05 -19.42
N ARG A 425 -10.27 -22.00 -18.34
CA ARG A 425 -8.91 -22.56 -18.27
C ARG A 425 -8.77 -24.04 -18.62
N PHE A 426 -9.84 -24.81 -18.44
CA PHE A 426 -9.90 -26.24 -18.75
C PHE A 426 -10.79 -26.56 -19.95
N SER A 427 -11.27 -25.53 -20.65
CA SER A 427 -12.10 -25.72 -21.84
C SER A 427 -11.31 -26.47 -22.90
N THR A 428 -11.96 -27.43 -23.57
CA THR A 428 -11.46 -28.11 -24.76
C THR A 428 -12.08 -27.55 -26.05
N ASN A 429 -12.99 -26.58 -25.92
CA ASN A 429 -13.61 -25.85 -27.02
C ASN A 429 -13.87 -24.41 -26.55
N LEU A 430 -12.98 -23.49 -26.90
CA LEU A 430 -13.10 -22.08 -26.53
C LEU A 430 -14.23 -21.38 -27.29
N ALA A 431 -14.48 -21.73 -28.55
CA ALA A 431 -15.55 -21.14 -29.34
C ALA A 431 -16.94 -21.35 -28.69
N GLU A 432 -17.19 -22.54 -28.13
CA GLU A 432 -18.39 -22.80 -27.34
C GLU A 432 -18.37 -22.00 -26.02
N PHE A 433 -17.24 -22.02 -25.30
CA PHE A 433 -17.12 -21.31 -24.02
C PHE A 433 -17.39 -19.80 -24.14
N ILE A 434 -16.84 -19.15 -25.17
CA ILE A 434 -16.93 -17.69 -25.34
C ILE A 434 -18.30 -17.22 -25.83
N THR A 435 -19.04 -18.09 -26.53
CA THR A 435 -20.39 -17.81 -27.05
C THR A 435 -21.51 -18.24 -26.10
N ASN A 436 -21.21 -19.13 -25.15
CA ASN A 436 -22.20 -19.63 -24.20
C ASN A 436 -22.54 -18.57 -23.13
N GLY A 437 -23.80 -18.14 -23.11
CA GLY A 437 -24.33 -17.13 -22.19
C GLY A 437 -24.16 -17.47 -20.70
N LYS A 438 -23.95 -18.74 -20.34
CA LYS A 438 -23.69 -19.19 -18.96
C LYS A 438 -22.37 -18.66 -18.41
N TYR A 439 -21.33 -18.54 -19.25
CA TYR A 439 -19.98 -18.17 -18.81
C TYR A 439 -19.71 -16.67 -18.87
N LYS A 440 -20.67 -15.87 -19.37
CA LYS A 440 -20.64 -14.40 -19.44
C LYS A 440 -19.36 -13.82 -20.07
N PHE A 441 -18.71 -14.56 -20.97
CA PHE A 441 -17.55 -14.04 -21.73
C PHE A 441 -18.02 -13.04 -22.79
N GLY A 442 -19.13 -13.33 -23.48
CA GLY A 442 -19.97 -12.32 -24.14
C GLY A 442 -19.79 -12.13 -25.64
N LEU A 443 -19.13 -13.07 -26.34
CA LEU A 443 -19.14 -13.10 -27.80
C LEU A 443 -20.46 -13.72 -28.29
N LYS A 444 -20.89 -13.37 -29.50
CA LYS A 444 -22.17 -13.82 -30.07
C LYS A 444 -21.96 -14.47 -31.43
N ILE A 445 -22.93 -15.30 -31.84
CA ILE A 445 -22.97 -15.91 -33.17
C ILE A 445 -23.95 -15.10 -34.03
N SER A 446 -23.54 -14.72 -35.24
CA SER A 446 -24.39 -14.02 -36.20
C SER A 446 -25.39 -14.98 -36.84
N ASN A 447 -26.37 -14.46 -37.58
CA ASN A 447 -27.31 -15.30 -38.35
C ASN A 447 -26.60 -16.16 -39.42
N LYS A 448 -25.35 -15.83 -39.76
CA LYS A 448 -24.51 -16.58 -40.70
C LYS A 448 -23.61 -17.62 -40.03
N GLY A 449 -23.71 -17.78 -38.71
CA GLY A 449 -22.88 -18.72 -37.95
C GLY A 449 -21.50 -18.17 -37.54
N GLU A 450 -21.23 -16.88 -37.79
CA GLU A 450 -19.93 -16.27 -37.51
C GLU A 450 -19.88 -15.71 -36.08
N ILE A 451 -18.79 -15.98 -35.36
CA ILE A 451 -18.58 -15.44 -34.02
C ILE A 451 -18.10 -13.98 -34.14
N TYR A 452 -18.76 -13.06 -33.42
CA TYR A 452 -18.41 -11.64 -33.40
C TYR A 452 -18.42 -11.07 -31.98
N LEU A 453 -17.73 -9.94 -31.82
CA LEU A 453 -17.72 -9.14 -30.60
C LEU A 453 -18.77 -8.02 -30.71
N PRO A 454 -19.84 -8.01 -29.89
CA PRO A 454 -20.84 -6.95 -29.95
C PRO A 454 -20.26 -5.58 -29.62
N GLU A 455 -20.71 -4.51 -30.29
CA GLU A 455 -20.24 -3.14 -30.03
C GLU A 455 -20.57 -2.64 -28.61
N SER A 456 -21.61 -3.20 -27.99
CA SER A 456 -21.98 -2.93 -26.60
C SER A 456 -21.07 -3.65 -25.59
N HIS A 457 -20.17 -4.51 -26.04
CA HIS A 457 -19.31 -5.30 -25.17
C HIS A 457 -18.13 -4.49 -24.63
N LYS A 458 -17.79 -4.64 -23.35
CA LYS A 458 -16.67 -3.93 -22.68
C LYS A 458 -15.33 -4.07 -23.39
N PHE A 459 -15.05 -5.25 -23.98
CA PHE A 459 -13.81 -5.46 -24.75
C PHE A 459 -13.81 -4.68 -26.06
N TYR A 460 -14.98 -4.42 -26.66
CA TYR A 460 -15.06 -3.60 -27.87
C TYR A 460 -14.65 -2.16 -27.56
N TYR A 461 -15.17 -1.58 -26.47
CA TYR A 461 -14.72 -0.27 -25.98
C TYR A 461 -13.20 -0.22 -25.70
N GLN A 462 -12.66 -1.25 -25.05
CA GLN A 462 -11.22 -1.35 -24.77
C GLN A 462 -10.39 -1.37 -26.07
N ILE A 463 -10.75 -2.24 -27.01
CA ILE A 463 -10.03 -2.44 -28.27
C ILE A 463 -10.14 -1.21 -29.17
N GLN A 464 -11.33 -0.63 -29.32
CA GLN A 464 -11.46 0.63 -30.06
C GLN A 464 -10.58 1.72 -29.41
N GLY A 465 -10.61 1.88 -28.09
CA GLY A 465 -9.71 2.79 -27.39
C GLY A 465 -8.23 2.58 -27.71
N GLN A 466 -7.76 1.33 -27.71
CA GLN A 466 -6.39 0.98 -28.12
C GLN A 466 -6.10 1.40 -29.57
N LEU A 467 -6.98 1.08 -30.52
CA LEU A 467 -6.79 1.41 -31.94
C LEU A 467 -6.71 2.91 -32.21
N PHE A 468 -7.55 3.70 -31.56
CA PHE A 468 -7.54 5.15 -31.72
C PHE A 468 -6.34 5.82 -31.05
N ILE A 469 -6.01 5.41 -29.82
CA ILE A 469 -4.91 6.02 -29.05
C ILE A 469 -3.54 5.64 -29.61
N SER A 470 -3.37 4.40 -30.09
CA SER A 470 -2.12 3.93 -30.71
C SER A 470 -2.03 4.22 -32.22
N ASN A 471 -3.09 4.80 -32.80
CA ASN A 471 -3.26 5.07 -34.22
C ASN A 471 -3.04 3.84 -35.12
N ARG A 472 -3.73 2.74 -34.79
CA ARG A 472 -3.68 1.45 -35.49
C ARG A 472 -5.02 1.13 -36.15
N LYS A 473 -5.02 0.22 -37.12
CA LYS A 473 -6.18 -0.06 -37.98
C LYS A 473 -6.99 -1.27 -37.52
N TRP A 474 -6.34 -2.25 -36.89
CA TRP A 474 -7.02 -3.49 -36.47
C TRP A 474 -6.35 -4.10 -35.24
N CYS A 475 -7.13 -4.90 -34.51
CA CYS A 475 -6.73 -5.64 -33.33
C CYS A 475 -7.05 -7.11 -33.52
N ASP A 476 -6.10 -7.97 -33.20
CA ASP A 476 -6.35 -9.39 -33.02
C ASP A 476 -6.70 -9.65 -31.54
N LEU A 477 -7.96 -10.04 -31.29
CA LEU A 477 -8.39 -10.52 -29.99
C LEU A 477 -8.11 -12.02 -29.92
N TYR A 478 -7.11 -12.39 -29.13
CA TYR A 478 -6.67 -13.78 -28.96
C TYR A 478 -7.10 -14.30 -27.59
N VAL A 479 -7.99 -15.29 -27.57
CA VAL A 479 -8.47 -15.94 -26.36
C VAL A 479 -7.76 -17.28 -26.23
N TRP A 480 -7.17 -17.53 -25.06
CA TRP A 480 -6.27 -18.65 -24.87
C TRP A 480 -6.58 -19.48 -23.61
N CYS A 481 -6.53 -20.80 -23.75
CA CYS A 481 -6.35 -21.75 -22.65
C CYS A 481 -5.32 -22.82 -23.07
N GLU A 482 -4.90 -23.67 -22.13
CA GLU A 482 -3.85 -24.67 -22.38
C GLU A 482 -4.21 -25.70 -23.46
N LYS A 483 -5.51 -25.89 -23.74
CA LYS A 483 -6.00 -26.93 -24.65
C LYS A 483 -6.53 -26.40 -25.98
N ASP A 484 -6.79 -25.10 -26.09
CA ASP A 484 -7.47 -24.53 -27.26
C ASP A 484 -7.25 -23.01 -27.35
N THR A 485 -7.41 -22.46 -28.54
CA THR A 485 -7.21 -21.03 -28.85
C THR A 485 -8.33 -20.50 -29.73
N PHE A 486 -8.61 -19.19 -29.64
CA PHE A 486 -9.60 -18.55 -30.50
C PHE A 486 -9.13 -17.16 -30.89
N LEU A 487 -9.18 -16.86 -32.19
CA LEU A 487 -8.75 -15.59 -32.76
C LEU A 487 -9.93 -14.87 -33.42
N LEU A 488 -10.08 -13.58 -33.12
CA LEU A 488 -11.02 -12.69 -33.80
C LEU A 488 -10.35 -11.35 -34.13
N ARG A 489 -10.34 -10.99 -35.41
CA ARG A 489 -9.86 -9.67 -35.86
C ARG A 489 -10.96 -8.62 -35.78
N ILE A 490 -10.65 -7.48 -35.16
CA ILE A 490 -11.55 -6.34 -34.96
C ILE A 490 -10.93 -5.11 -35.62
N TYR A 491 -11.69 -4.45 -36.48
CA TYR A 491 -11.25 -3.24 -37.18
C TYR A 491 -11.62 -1.97 -36.42
N ARG A 492 -10.82 -0.93 -36.63
CA ARG A 492 -11.07 0.41 -36.13
C ARG A 492 -12.38 0.97 -36.69
N ASN A 493 -13.23 1.49 -35.81
CA ASN A 493 -14.56 2.01 -36.14
C ASN A 493 -14.62 3.52 -35.83
N GLU A 494 -14.45 4.33 -36.88
CA GLU A 494 -14.44 5.81 -36.81
C GLU A 494 -15.75 6.38 -36.24
N GLN A 495 -16.89 5.81 -36.65
CA GLN A 495 -18.20 6.28 -36.18
C GLN A 495 -18.39 5.99 -34.69
N PHE A 496 -17.96 4.82 -34.22
CA PHE A 496 -18.04 4.46 -32.80
C PHE A 496 -17.20 5.41 -31.93
N TRP A 497 -15.97 5.70 -32.34
CA TRP A 497 -15.07 6.59 -31.59
C TRP A 497 -15.54 8.04 -31.57
N THR A 498 -16.01 8.55 -32.70
CA THR A 498 -16.57 9.91 -32.80
C THR A 498 -17.70 10.12 -31.78
N ASN A 499 -18.52 9.08 -31.54
CA ASN A 499 -19.60 9.10 -30.55
C ASN A 499 -19.13 8.86 -29.10
N LEU A 500 -18.02 8.14 -28.91
CA LEU A 500 -17.49 7.80 -27.59
C LEU A 500 -16.61 8.90 -27.00
N LEU A 501 -15.75 9.52 -27.82
CA LEU A 501 -14.71 10.43 -27.37
C LEU A 501 -15.26 11.61 -26.54
N PRO A 502 -16.32 12.33 -26.95
CA PRO A 502 -16.90 13.39 -26.12
C PRO A 502 -17.42 12.91 -24.75
N LYS A 503 -17.86 11.64 -24.65
CA LYS A 503 -18.32 11.06 -23.38
C LYS A 503 -17.14 10.81 -22.44
N LEU A 504 -16.02 10.33 -22.98
CA LEU A 504 -14.79 10.12 -22.22
C LEU A 504 -14.20 11.45 -21.72
N GLU A 505 -14.22 12.48 -22.56
CA GLU A 505 -13.76 13.83 -22.19
C GLU A 505 -14.62 14.43 -21.08
N ASN A 506 -15.95 14.38 -21.24
CA ASN A 506 -16.87 14.88 -20.22
C ASN A 506 -16.72 14.11 -18.91
N PHE A 507 -16.58 12.78 -18.97
CA PHE A 507 -16.34 11.96 -17.78
C PHE A 507 -15.04 12.38 -17.08
N TYR A 508 -13.96 12.60 -17.83
CA TYR A 508 -12.71 13.05 -17.24
C TYR A 508 -12.85 14.43 -16.60
N MET A 509 -13.33 15.42 -17.37
CA MET A 509 -13.35 16.83 -16.94
C MET A 509 -14.34 17.09 -15.80
N GLN A 510 -15.49 16.38 -15.77
CA GLN A 510 -16.55 16.63 -14.79
C GLN A 510 -16.50 15.70 -13.58
N CYS A 511 -15.93 14.51 -13.72
CA CYS A 511 -15.93 13.50 -12.66
C CYS A 511 -14.51 13.20 -12.17
N VAL A 512 -13.62 12.75 -13.05
CA VAL A 512 -12.29 12.25 -12.64
C VAL A 512 -11.39 13.38 -12.17
N LEU A 513 -11.21 14.43 -12.97
CA LEU A 513 -10.32 15.55 -12.65
C LEU A 513 -10.72 16.28 -11.36
N PRO A 514 -12.00 16.63 -11.13
CA PRO A 514 -12.40 17.22 -9.86
C PRO A 514 -12.24 16.28 -8.67
N GLU A 515 -12.39 14.95 -8.85
CA GLU A 515 -12.16 14.00 -7.76
C GLU A 515 -10.66 13.83 -7.43
N ILE A 516 -9.78 14.01 -8.42
CA ILE A 516 -8.32 14.04 -8.23
C ILE A 516 -7.89 15.30 -7.47
N ILE A 517 -8.44 16.47 -7.84
CA ILE A 517 -8.05 17.78 -7.29
C ILE A 517 -8.76 18.07 -5.95
N ASP A 518 -10.07 17.82 -5.87
CA ASP A 518 -10.95 18.09 -4.72
C ASP A 518 -11.89 16.90 -4.47
N GLY A 519 -11.30 15.80 -3.98
CA GLY A 519 -12.01 14.54 -3.77
C GLY A 519 -13.19 14.65 -2.80
N ARG A 520 -14.37 14.15 -3.19
CA ARG A 520 -15.58 14.09 -2.36
C ARG A 520 -15.67 12.79 -1.58
N SER A 521 -15.29 11.66 -2.18
CA SER A 521 -15.31 10.35 -1.54
C SER A 521 -14.58 10.33 -0.19
N PRO A 522 -13.39 10.96 -0.04
CA PRO A 522 -12.68 10.99 1.24
C PRO A 522 -13.36 11.82 2.34
N ARG A 523 -14.30 12.69 1.95
CA ARG A 523 -15.10 13.53 2.85
C ARG A 523 -16.48 12.90 3.16
N ASN A 524 -16.70 11.64 2.79
CA ASN A 524 -18.01 10.96 2.84
C ASN A 524 -19.10 11.70 2.05
N LEU A 525 -18.73 12.41 1.00
CA LEU A 525 -19.67 13.05 0.08
C LEU A 525 -19.85 12.17 -1.16
N PRO A 526 -21.04 12.19 -1.80
CA PRO A 526 -21.28 11.44 -3.02
C PRO A 526 -20.32 11.90 -4.13
N ILE A 527 -19.81 10.92 -4.88
CA ILE A 527 -18.95 11.17 -6.04
C ILE A 527 -19.71 11.98 -7.09
N ARG A 528 -18.97 12.77 -7.88
CA ARG A 528 -19.56 13.58 -8.95
C ARG A 528 -19.98 12.65 -10.09
N GLU A 529 -21.29 12.48 -10.25
CA GLU A 529 -21.86 11.78 -11.42
C GLU A 529 -21.79 12.67 -12.67
N PRO A 530 -21.54 12.08 -13.86
CA PRO A 530 -21.55 12.81 -15.13
C PRO A 530 -22.92 13.45 -15.38
N LEU A 531 -22.96 14.66 -15.94
CA LEU A 531 -24.23 15.34 -16.25
C LEU A 531 -25.14 14.50 -17.17
N LEU A 532 -24.56 13.70 -18.07
CA LEU A 532 -25.30 12.78 -18.95
C LEU A 532 -26.04 11.67 -18.18
N VAL A 533 -25.48 11.22 -17.06
CA VAL A 533 -26.09 10.22 -16.19
C VAL A 533 -27.22 10.85 -15.37
N LYS A 534 -27.01 12.07 -14.84
CA LYS A 534 -28.05 12.84 -14.14
C LYS A 534 -29.26 13.12 -15.02
N LYS A 535 -29.05 13.57 -16.26
CA LYS A 535 -30.12 13.81 -17.24
C LYS A 535 -30.89 12.54 -17.63
N LYS A 536 -30.26 11.36 -17.52
CA LYS A 536 -30.91 10.08 -17.78
C LYS A 536 -31.85 9.70 -16.63
N TYR A 537 -31.41 9.90 -15.38
CA TYR A 537 -32.27 9.74 -14.20
C TYR A 537 -33.45 10.71 -14.22
N GLU A 538 -33.23 11.98 -14.56
CA GLU A 538 -34.31 12.99 -14.69
C GLU A 538 -35.34 12.61 -15.76
N LYS A 539 -34.91 12.02 -16.89
CA LYS A 539 -35.82 11.52 -17.94
C LYS A 539 -36.55 10.23 -17.56
N GLU A 540 -35.91 9.33 -16.82
CA GLU A 540 -36.55 8.09 -16.34
C GLU A 540 -37.62 8.42 -15.27
N GLU A 541 -37.37 9.41 -14.40
CA GLU A 541 -38.35 9.92 -13.43
C GLU A 541 -39.54 10.65 -14.10
N GLU A 542 -39.33 11.34 -15.24
CA GLU A 542 -40.44 11.93 -16.04
C GLU A 542 -41.31 10.87 -16.77
N ILE A 543 -40.78 9.67 -17.01
CA ILE A 543 -41.48 8.58 -17.71
C ILE A 543 -42.27 7.72 -16.71
N ASP A 544 -41.70 7.43 -15.54
CA ASP A 544 -42.40 6.69 -14.47
C ASP A 544 -43.44 7.54 -13.71
N GLY A 545 -43.44 8.86 -13.92
CA GLY A 545 -44.41 9.80 -13.35
C GLY A 545 -45.63 10.11 -14.23
N LYS A 546 -45.88 9.38 -15.32
CA LYS A 546 -47.02 9.57 -16.24
C LYS A 546 -48.00 8.41 -16.26
#